data_AF-A0A3C1W482-F1
#
_entry.id   AF-A0A3C1W482-F1
#
_cell.length_a   1.000
_cell.length_b   1.000
_cell.length_c   1.000
_cell.angle_alpha   90.00
_cell.angle_beta   90.00
_cell.angle_gamma   90.00
#
_symmetry.space_group_name_H-M   'P 1'
#
loop_
_entity.id
_entity.type
_entity.pdbx_description
1 polymer ?
#
loop_
_entity_poly.entity_id
_entity_poly.type
_entity_poly.pdbx_seq_one_letter_code
_entity_poly.pdbx_strand_id
1 'polypeptide(L)'
;MDAITYFLVNYGLYSLLLIVPAALLGAALGWFAWGKYRAGEIESRQRLEEAEQVNEVVEIALSKERERLKNYQEAGALKGATGSSPDLERKIADLRRDNEELEKILKVARKERAAVESSLADMAQQKKSIEKELAGMNLEREEIEKRLASQTPSGAGSGGAHTAGKREAERTGQADPVVSKDERKKFKVEKRALEKELASAERDLRKKLSAAEKAASRQLKTLEKKTRGLEKQLQDKVSEVDRLSAAAEKLERDLVDERADMRKTERELRDLQGVSDEVKRALGEVTQERDLNAAELIAVREECGKLKSKLQAEEEDHRKGKDLLEGELSSLRGASVALEESLASLEGQRVDTERELSALREEREMLQARIETQEKEGTGERAKFEEELKKLRETREVIEGNLAAITRERDEGKNELEKARARHEATKVRLEKEAQGHQKQSEKVSEELLEARKERDALRKGAEADAIERDTRERELVRLRKTAETLSSQAEAAARLHQEEAEKNSQQLEELEGKSGSLEAQLRTIQQEKEGVA
;
A
#
# COMPACT_ATOMS: atom_id res chain seq x y z
N MET A 1 -88.94 101.42 -53.51
CA MET A 1 -88.62 100.09 -52.94
C MET A 1 -89.91 99.32 -52.89
N ASP A 2 -89.95 98.16 -53.53
CA ASP A 2 -91.17 97.35 -53.58
C ASP A 2 -91.43 96.66 -52.25
N ALA A 3 -92.72 96.50 -51.89
CA ALA A 3 -93.12 95.89 -50.63
C ALA A 3 -92.50 94.49 -50.40
N ILE A 4 -92.22 93.77 -51.48
CA ILE A 4 -91.60 92.44 -51.48
C ILE A 4 -90.17 92.47 -50.92
N THR A 5 -89.34 93.47 -51.27
CA THR A 5 -87.97 93.56 -50.72
C THR A 5 -87.97 93.96 -49.26
N TYR A 6 -88.90 94.81 -48.83
CA TYR A 6 -89.05 95.14 -47.40
C TYR A 6 -89.54 93.91 -46.59
N PHE A 7 -90.43 93.09 -47.15
CA PHE A 7 -90.88 91.86 -46.50
C PHE A 7 -89.76 90.81 -46.40
N LEU A 8 -89.02 90.55 -47.49
CA LEU A 8 -87.90 89.60 -47.48
C LEU A 8 -86.78 90.05 -46.54
N VAL A 9 -86.38 91.32 -46.56
CA VAL A 9 -85.29 91.80 -45.71
C VAL A 9 -85.71 91.78 -44.25
N ASN A 10 -86.91 92.24 -43.89
CA ASN A 10 -87.32 92.32 -42.49
C ASN A 10 -87.68 90.93 -41.92
N TYR A 11 -88.63 90.20 -42.53
CA TYR A 11 -89.02 88.87 -42.02
C TYR A 11 -87.95 87.81 -42.25
N GLY A 12 -87.13 87.91 -43.31
CA GLY A 12 -86.00 87.01 -43.56
C GLY A 12 -84.85 87.21 -42.57
N LEU A 13 -84.52 88.45 -42.18
CA LEU A 13 -83.57 88.65 -41.07
C LEU A 13 -84.15 88.16 -39.76
N TYR A 14 -85.40 88.48 -39.43
CA TYR A 14 -86.00 88.05 -38.16
C TYR A 14 -86.13 86.52 -38.04
N SER A 15 -86.38 85.80 -39.12
CA SER A 15 -86.36 84.33 -39.09
C SER A 15 -84.94 83.79 -38.92
N LEU A 16 -83.93 84.32 -39.62
CA LEU A 16 -82.52 83.94 -39.39
C LEU A 16 -82.05 84.24 -37.96
N LEU A 17 -82.39 85.41 -37.41
CA LEU A 17 -82.02 85.84 -36.05
C LEU A 17 -82.70 85.01 -34.95
N LEU A 18 -83.76 84.26 -35.26
CA LEU A 18 -84.40 83.35 -34.31
C LEU A 18 -83.97 81.89 -34.51
N ILE A 19 -83.91 81.43 -35.76
CA ILE A 19 -83.62 80.04 -36.12
C ILE A 19 -82.15 79.70 -35.88
N VAL A 20 -81.21 80.59 -36.22
CA VAL A 20 -79.77 80.31 -36.08
C VAL A 20 -79.36 80.21 -34.60
N PRO A 21 -79.74 81.12 -33.68
CA PRO A 21 -79.44 80.94 -32.26
C PRO A 21 -80.13 79.72 -31.63
N ALA A 22 -81.36 79.39 -32.04
CA ALA A 22 -82.05 78.19 -31.57
C ALA A 22 -81.34 76.90 -32.00
N ALA A 23 -80.88 76.82 -33.26
CA ALA A 23 -80.11 75.70 -33.77
C ALA A 23 -78.74 75.57 -33.06
N LEU A 24 -78.06 76.68 -32.80
CA LEU A 24 -76.80 76.70 -32.05
C LEU A 24 -76.98 76.28 -30.58
N LEU A 25 -78.07 76.70 -29.92
CA LEU A 25 -78.44 76.23 -28.58
C LEU A 25 -78.74 74.72 -28.56
N GLY A 26 -79.47 74.21 -29.56
CA GLY A 26 -79.72 72.78 -29.71
C GLY A 26 -78.45 71.97 -29.90
N ALA A 27 -77.54 72.44 -30.76
CA ALA A 27 -76.23 71.81 -30.98
C ALA A 27 -75.35 71.84 -29.71
N ALA A 28 -75.32 72.96 -28.98
CA ALA A 28 -74.56 73.10 -27.74
C ALA A 28 -75.10 72.18 -26.62
N LEU A 29 -76.43 72.12 -26.44
CA LEU A 29 -77.06 71.23 -25.47
C LEU A 29 -76.84 69.75 -25.83
N GLY A 30 -76.96 69.39 -27.12
CA GLY A 30 -76.64 68.05 -27.61
C GLY A 30 -75.19 67.66 -27.36
N TRP A 31 -74.24 68.57 -27.59
CA TRP A 31 -72.82 68.36 -27.32
C TRP A 31 -72.55 68.18 -25.82
N PHE A 32 -73.16 68.98 -24.94
CA PHE A 32 -73.02 68.83 -23.49
C PHE A 32 -73.63 67.52 -22.97
N ALA A 33 -74.80 67.11 -23.48
CA ALA A 33 -75.43 65.85 -23.09
C ALA A 33 -74.62 64.64 -23.56
N TRP A 34 -74.16 64.65 -24.83
CA TRP A 34 -73.30 63.61 -25.39
C TRP A 34 -71.94 63.54 -24.68
N GLY A 35 -71.34 64.69 -24.35
CA GLY A 35 -70.11 64.77 -23.57
C GLY A 35 -70.24 64.14 -22.18
N LYS A 36 -71.35 64.41 -21.46
CA LYS A 36 -71.65 63.76 -20.17
C LYS A 36 -71.87 62.25 -20.31
N TYR A 37 -72.59 61.80 -21.33
CA TYR A 37 -72.79 60.37 -21.59
C TYR A 37 -71.46 59.66 -21.89
N ARG A 38 -70.59 60.26 -22.72
CA ARG A 38 -69.27 59.71 -23.06
C ARG A 38 -68.33 59.71 -21.85
N ALA A 39 -68.34 60.75 -21.02
CA ALA A 39 -67.60 60.76 -19.76
C ALA A 39 -68.06 59.62 -18.83
N GLY A 40 -69.37 59.45 -18.63
CA GLY A 40 -69.91 58.36 -17.81
C GLY A 40 -69.68 56.96 -18.39
N GLU A 41 -69.70 56.80 -19.71
CA GLU A 41 -69.35 55.53 -20.39
C GLU A 41 -67.86 55.19 -20.22
N ILE A 42 -66.97 56.18 -20.28
CA ILE A 42 -65.53 55.99 -20.07
C ILE A 42 -65.24 55.71 -18.59
N GLU A 43 -65.82 56.49 -17.67
CA GLU A 43 -65.64 56.32 -16.22
C GLU A 43 -66.18 54.97 -15.73
N SER A 44 -67.34 54.52 -16.23
CA SER A 44 -67.86 53.19 -15.89
C SER A 44 -67.01 52.04 -16.46
N ARG A 45 -66.44 52.18 -17.67
CA ARG A 45 -65.49 51.19 -18.20
C ARG A 45 -64.18 51.18 -17.41
N GLN A 46 -63.63 52.35 -17.06
CA GLN A 46 -62.43 52.44 -16.22
C GLN A 46 -62.64 51.78 -14.86
N ARG A 47 -63.76 52.07 -14.17
CA ARG A 47 -64.11 51.40 -12.91
C ARG A 47 -64.33 49.89 -13.05
N LEU A 48 -64.78 49.42 -14.23
CA LEU A 48 -64.90 47.99 -14.51
C LEU A 48 -63.52 47.35 -14.72
N GLU A 49 -62.64 47.98 -15.51
CA GLU A 49 -61.26 47.53 -15.72
C GLU A 49 -60.45 47.53 -14.41
N GLU A 50 -60.62 48.55 -13.56
CA GLU A 50 -60.05 48.61 -12.21
C GLU A 50 -60.59 47.49 -11.31
N ALA A 51 -61.90 47.24 -11.31
CA ALA A 51 -62.51 46.16 -10.53
C ALA A 51 -62.11 44.76 -11.03
N GLU A 52 -61.89 44.58 -12.34
CA GLU A 52 -61.36 43.34 -12.92
C GLU A 52 -59.90 43.12 -12.53
N GLN A 53 -59.04 44.15 -12.67
CA GLN A 53 -57.64 44.08 -12.22
C GLN A 53 -57.53 43.78 -10.72
N VAL A 54 -58.35 44.42 -9.88
CA VAL A 54 -58.39 44.13 -8.44
C VAL A 54 -58.86 42.70 -8.17
N ASN A 55 -59.90 42.22 -8.88
CA ASN A 55 -60.37 40.85 -8.71
C ASN A 55 -59.29 39.82 -9.13
N GLU A 56 -58.61 40.01 -10.26
CA GLU A 56 -57.51 39.14 -10.71
C GLU A 56 -56.31 39.15 -9.73
N VAL A 57 -55.84 40.34 -9.33
CA VAL A 57 -54.71 40.48 -8.41
C VAL A 57 -55.01 39.83 -7.07
N VAL A 58 -56.22 40.02 -6.53
CA VAL A 58 -56.62 39.44 -5.25
C VAL A 58 -56.87 37.94 -5.38
N GLU A 59 -57.43 37.42 -6.48
CA GLU A 59 -57.54 35.97 -6.71
C GLU A 59 -56.16 35.29 -6.81
N ILE A 60 -55.19 35.91 -7.49
CA ILE A 60 -53.80 35.43 -7.57
C ILE A 60 -53.13 35.47 -6.19
N ALA A 61 -53.32 36.54 -5.41
CA ALA A 61 -52.79 36.65 -4.05
C ALA A 61 -53.38 35.56 -3.13
N LEU A 62 -54.70 35.38 -3.17
CA LEU A 62 -55.43 34.41 -2.35
C LEU A 62 -55.07 32.96 -2.74
N SER A 63 -54.81 32.68 -4.02
CA SER A 63 -54.25 31.39 -4.46
C SER A 63 -52.87 31.14 -3.84
N LYS A 64 -51.96 32.13 -3.92
CA LYS A 64 -50.62 32.05 -3.35
C LYS A 64 -50.64 31.88 -1.82
N GLU A 65 -51.52 32.57 -1.11
CA GLU A 65 -51.64 32.43 0.35
C GLU A 65 -52.29 31.10 0.76
N ARG A 66 -53.23 30.56 -0.03
CA ARG A 66 -53.76 29.20 0.20
C ARG A 66 -52.70 28.13 -0.02
N GLU A 67 -51.85 28.27 -1.05
CA GLU A 67 -50.69 27.38 -1.26
C GLU A 67 -49.67 27.49 -0.12
N ARG A 68 -49.35 28.71 0.34
CA ARG A 68 -48.47 28.94 1.50
C ARG A 68 -49.02 28.27 2.77
N LEU A 69 -50.31 28.45 3.07
CA LEU A 69 -50.97 27.78 4.20
C LEU A 69 -50.96 26.25 4.08
N LYS A 70 -51.19 25.71 2.89
CA LYS A 70 -51.11 24.27 2.63
C LYS A 70 -49.69 23.75 2.89
N ASN A 71 -48.67 24.44 2.37
CA ASN A 71 -47.26 24.10 2.60
C ASN A 71 -46.88 24.18 4.09
N TYR A 72 -47.38 25.17 4.85
CA TYR A 72 -47.15 25.26 6.29
C TYR A 72 -47.89 24.18 7.09
N GLN A 73 -49.08 23.77 6.66
CA GLN A 73 -49.82 22.65 7.28
C GLN A 73 -49.13 21.30 6.98
N GLU A 74 -48.66 21.08 5.76
CA GLU A 74 -47.90 19.88 5.38
C GLU A 74 -46.54 19.81 6.10
N ALA A 75 -45.82 20.93 6.21
CA ALA A 75 -44.59 21.02 7.02
C ALA A 75 -44.84 20.79 8.52
N GLY A 76 -46.00 21.24 9.04
CA GLY A 76 -46.45 20.96 10.40
C GLY A 76 -46.86 19.51 10.63
N ALA A 77 -47.42 18.83 9.62
CA ALA A 77 -47.81 17.42 9.69
C ALA A 77 -46.61 16.46 9.55
N LEU A 78 -45.61 16.83 8.72
CA LEU A 78 -44.36 16.08 8.57
C LEU A 78 -43.48 16.14 9.82
N LYS A 79 -43.55 17.23 10.60
CA LYS A 79 -43.04 17.26 11.99
C LYS A 79 -44.06 16.64 12.93
N GLY A 80 -44.02 15.31 13.03
CA GLY A 80 -44.91 14.52 13.87
C GLY A 80 -45.06 15.04 15.31
N ALA A 81 -46.25 14.82 15.86
CA ALA A 81 -46.77 15.41 17.09
C ALA A 81 -45.84 15.34 18.32
N THR A 82 -44.98 16.35 18.50
CA THR A 82 -44.56 16.94 19.80
C THR A 82 -43.75 18.20 19.53
N GLY A 83 -44.35 19.39 19.69
CA GLY A 83 -43.64 20.67 19.54
C GLY A 83 -43.86 21.37 18.19
N SER A 84 -45.10 21.75 17.89
CA SER A 84 -45.36 22.90 17.03
C SER A 84 -44.68 24.13 17.64
N SER A 85 -43.79 24.78 16.88
CA SER A 85 -43.20 26.03 17.36
C SER A 85 -44.30 27.10 17.45
N PRO A 86 -44.40 27.88 18.54
CA PRO A 86 -45.42 28.93 18.67
C PRO A 86 -45.34 29.97 17.54
N ASP A 87 -44.16 30.15 16.92
CA ASP A 87 -44.00 31.04 15.76
C ASP A 87 -44.57 30.45 14.45
N LEU A 88 -44.68 29.12 14.34
CA LEU A 88 -45.39 28.48 13.22
C LEU A 88 -46.91 28.65 13.39
N GLU A 89 -47.41 28.48 14.61
CA GLU A 89 -48.83 28.65 14.94
C GLU A 89 -49.28 30.11 14.74
N ARG A 90 -48.46 31.08 15.17
CA ARG A 90 -48.68 32.51 14.88
C ARG A 90 -48.77 32.77 13.38
N LYS A 91 -47.79 32.31 12.59
CA LYS A 91 -47.81 32.48 11.12
C LYS A 91 -49.03 31.84 10.46
N ILE A 92 -49.48 30.67 10.91
CA ILE A 92 -50.70 30.03 10.42
C ILE A 92 -51.96 30.83 10.80
N ALA A 93 -51.99 31.45 11.99
CA ALA A 93 -53.09 32.32 12.42
C ALA A 93 -53.13 33.64 11.64
N ASP A 94 -51.98 34.25 11.37
CA ASP A 94 -51.87 35.49 10.60
C ASP A 94 -52.26 35.25 9.12
N LEU A 95 -51.75 34.20 8.48
CA LEU A 95 -52.15 33.83 7.11
C LEU A 95 -53.64 33.47 6.97
N ARG A 96 -54.30 33.01 8.04
CA ARG A 96 -55.76 32.84 8.06
C ARG A 96 -56.48 34.18 8.09
N ARG A 97 -56.01 35.13 8.90
CA ARG A 97 -56.56 36.50 8.95
C ARG A 97 -56.40 37.20 7.60
N ASP A 98 -55.23 37.10 7.00
CA ASP A 98 -54.94 37.69 5.68
C ASP A 98 -55.86 37.10 4.60
N ASN A 99 -56.09 35.79 4.59
CA ASN A 99 -57.07 35.16 3.68
C ASN A 99 -58.51 35.62 3.93
N GLU A 100 -58.93 35.78 5.19
CA GLU A 100 -60.26 36.32 5.51
C GLU A 100 -60.42 37.77 5.04
N GLU A 101 -59.34 38.56 5.04
CA GLU A 101 -59.32 39.94 4.52
C GLU A 101 -59.33 39.97 2.99
N LEU A 102 -58.52 39.16 2.31
CA LEU A 102 -58.57 39.00 0.85
C LEU A 102 -59.95 38.50 0.38
N GLU A 103 -60.59 37.57 1.10
CA GLU A 103 -61.97 37.15 0.79
C GLU A 103 -63.01 38.26 0.98
N LYS A 104 -62.83 39.16 1.95
CA LYS A 104 -63.70 40.35 2.11
C LYS A 104 -63.50 41.30 0.92
N ILE A 105 -62.26 41.54 0.51
CA ILE A 105 -61.92 42.40 -0.63
C ILE A 105 -62.53 41.84 -1.93
N LEU A 106 -62.38 40.53 -2.23
CA LEU A 106 -63.06 39.91 -3.38
C LEU A 106 -64.58 40.05 -3.33
N LYS A 107 -65.20 39.90 -2.15
CA LYS A 107 -66.66 40.08 -1.99
C LYS A 107 -67.10 41.52 -2.21
N VAL A 108 -66.23 42.51 -2.01
CA VAL A 108 -66.48 43.93 -2.34
C VAL A 108 -66.28 44.16 -3.84
N ALA A 109 -65.11 43.81 -4.39
CA ALA A 109 -64.79 43.99 -5.82
C ALA A 109 -65.83 43.33 -6.74
N ARG A 110 -66.31 42.12 -6.42
CA ARG A 110 -67.36 41.43 -7.17
C ARG A 110 -68.73 42.12 -7.09
N LYS A 111 -69.04 42.80 -5.98
CA LYS A 111 -70.27 43.61 -5.85
C LYS A 111 -70.17 44.92 -6.64
N GLU A 112 -69.00 45.56 -6.60
CA GLU A 112 -68.73 46.78 -7.36
C GLU A 112 -68.78 46.49 -8.86
N ARG A 113 -68.13 45.41 -9.32
CA ARG A 113 -68.25 44.89 -10.69
C ARG A 113 -69.71 44.70 -11.10
N ALA A 114 -70.50 43.97 -10.31
CA ALA A 114 -71.92 43.73 -10.62
C ALA A 114 -72.76 45.02 -10.68
N ALA A 115 -72.46 46.01 -9.82
CA ALA A 115 -73.11 47.32 -9.85
C ALA A 115 -72.72 48.15 -11.09
N VAL A 116 -71.45 48.10 -11.50
CA VAL A 116 -70.97 48.77 -12.72
C VAL A 116 -71.51 48.10 -13.99
N GLU A 117 -71.55 46.76 -14.04
CA GLU A 117 -72.19 46.00 -15.13
C GLU A 117 -73.68 46.34 -15.26
N SER A 118 -74.42 46.46 -14.14
CA SER A 118 -75.82 46.90 -14.14
C SER A 118 -75.96 48.33 -14.66
N SER A 119 -75.12 49.27 -14.19
CA SER A 119 -75.14 50.67 -14.64
C SER A 119 -74.84 50.81 -16.14
N LEU A 120 -73.92 50.01 -16.66
CA LEU A 120 -73.58 49.97 -18.08
C LEU A 120 -74.70 49.34 -18.92
N ALA A 121 -75.41 48.34 -18.40
CA ALA A 121 -76.62 47.80 -19.01
C ALA A 121 -77.77 48.81 -19.07
N ASP A 122 -78.00 49.56 -17.97
CA ASP A 122 -78.99 50.64 -17.91
C ASP A 122 -78.68 51.75 -18.92
N MET A 123 -77.40 52.19 -19.00
CA MET A 123 -76.92 53.15 -20.00
C MET A 123 -77.14 52.65 -21.43
N ALA A 124 -76.90 51.35 -21.70
CA ALA A 124 -77.14 50.74 -23.01
C ALA A 124 -78.64 50.65 -23.35
N GLN A 125 -79.52 50.45 -22.35
CA GLN A 125 -80.96 50.48 -22.54
C GLN A 125 -81.49 51.91 -22.77
N GLN A 126 -80.99 52.90 -22.03
CA GLN A 126 -81.28 54.32 -22.25
C GLN A 126 -80.87 54.75 -23.66
N LYS A 127 -79.69 54.37 -24.13
CA LYS A 127 -79.24 54.61 -25.50
C LYS A 127 -80.23 54.06 -26.54
N LYS A 128 -80.70 52.82 -26.38
CA LYS A 128 -81.70 52.22 -27.27
C LYS A 128 -83.06 52.95 -27.23
N SER A 129 -83.47 53.48 -26.07
CA SER A 129 -84.68 54.32 -25.97
C SER A 129 -84.50 55.61 -26.75
N ILE A 130 -83.39 56.32 -26.53
CA ILE A 130 -83.07 57.58 -27.22
C ILE A 130 -82.94 57.38 -28.73
N GLU A 131 -82.31 56.30 -29.20
CA GLU A 131 -82.24 55.96 -30.62
C GLU A 131 -83.63 55.71 -31.23
N LYS A 132 -84.53 55.06 -30.48
CA LYS A 132 -85.92 54.83 -30.91
C LYS A 132 -86.77 56.11 -30.90
N GLU A 133 -86.59 56.97 -29.91
CA GLU A 133 -87.22 58.28 -29.82
C GLU A 133 -86.73 59.21 -30.95
N LEU A 134 -85.43 59.21 -31.25
CA LEU A 134 -84.85 59.96 -32.37
C LEU A 134 -85.36 59.46 -33.73
N ALA A 135 -85.51 58.14 -33.89
CA ALA A 135 -86.15 57.57 -35.08
C ALA A 135 -87.62 57.99 -35.20
N GLY A 136 -88.36 58.02 -34.08
CA GLY A 136 -89.73 58.55 -34.00
C GLY A 136 -89.80 60.02 -34.40
N MET A 137 -88.95 60.88 -33.82
CA MET A 137 -88.87 62.30 -34.16
C MET A 137 -88.49 62.55 -35.63
N ASN A 138 -87.65 61.70 -36.22
CA ASN A 138 -87.33 61.80 -37.65
C ASN A 138 -88.53 61.42 -38.55
N LEU A 139 -89.32 60.40 -38.17
CA LEU A 139 -90.56 60.06 -38.87
C LEU A 139 -91.62 61.16 -38.72
N GLU A 140 -91.79 61.73 -37.52
CA GLU A 140 -92.66 62.87 -37.28
C GLU A 140 -92.20 64.11 -38.07
N ARG A 141 -90.89 64.33 -38.17
CA ARG A 141 -90.32 65.40 -38.99
C ARG A 141 -90.60 65.19 -40.47
N GLU A 142 -90.46 63.98 -40.99
CA GLU A 142 -90.85 63.66 -42.38
C GLU A 142 -92.35 63.84 -42.62
N GLU A 143 -93.21 63.50 -41.64
CA GLU A 143 -94.65 63.77 -41.73
C GLU A 143 -94.96 65.27 -41.73
N ILE A 144 -94.29 66.06 -40.87
CA ILE A 144 -94.44 67.52 -40.83
C ILE A 144 -93.94 68.15 -42.13
N GLU A 145 -92.84 67.66 -42.70
CA GLU A 145 -92.30 68.12 -43.98
C GLU A 145 -93.23 67.79 -45.15
N LYS A 146 -93.84 66.58 -45.16
CA LYS A 146 -94.92 66.21 -46.10
C LYS A 146 -96.17 67.08 -45.92
N ARG A 147 -96.55 67.42 -44.67
CA ARG A 147 -97.69 68.31 -44.39
C ARG A 147 -97.42 69.75 -44.85
N LEU A 148 -96.22 70.29 -44.62
CA LEU A 148 -95.79 71.59 -45.11
C LEU A 148 -95.75 71.65 -46.64
N ALA A 149 -95.25 70.61 -47.31
CA ALA A 149 -95.29 70.48 -48.77
C ALA A 149 -96.74 70.43 -49.31
N SER A 150 -97.70 69.94 -48.52
CA SER A 150 -99.13 69.91 -48.89
C SER A 150 -99.91 71.21 -48.59
N GLN A 151 -99.31 72.20 -47.90
CA GLN A 151 -99.95 73.46 -47.54
C GLN A 151 -99.27 74.68 -48.18
N THR A 152 -99.42 74.84 -49.51
CA THR A 152 -99.16 76.13 -50.19
C THR A 152 -100.17 76.40 -51.32
N PRO A 153 -101.04 77.41 -51.14
CA PRO A 153 -101.65 78.10 -52.27
C PRO A 153 -101.47 79.64 -52.23
N SER A 154 -101.01 80.15 -53.37
CA SER A 154 -101.16 81.51 -53.93
C SER A 154 -102.12 82.54 -53.28
N GLY A 155 -101.63 83.78 -53.10
CA GLY A 155 -102.22 84.92 -53.83
C GLY A 155 -102.77 86.17 -53.10
N ALA A 156 -102.17 87.33 -53.41
CA ALA A 156 -102.77 88.67 -53.65
C ALA A 156 -103.36 89.58 -52.51
N GLY A 157 -102.69 90.74 -52.27
CA GLY A 157 -103.21 92.05 -52.73
C GLY A 157 -103.65 93.16 -51.73
N SER A 158 -103.12 94.40 -51.92
CA SER A 158 -103.65 95.74 -51.50
C SER A 158 -103.61 96.11 -49.99
N GLY A 159 -103.42 97.36 -49.51
CA GLY A 159 -103.18 98.70 -50.10
C GLY A 159 -103.14 99.82 -49.01
N GLY A 160 -102.62 101.04 -49.29
CA GLY A 160 -102.45 102.17 -48.31
C GLY A 160 -103.74 102.98 -47.97
N ALA A 161 -103.76 104.15 -47.30
CA ALA A 161 -102.72 105.13 -46.92
C ALA A 161 -103.18 106.16 -45.81
N HIS A 162 -102.53 107.33 -45.69
CA HIS A 162 -102.52 108.29 -44.56
C HIS A 162 -103.57 109.46 -44.55
N THR A 163 -103.38 110.46 -43.67
CA THR A 163 -104.35 111.37 -43.01
C THR A 163 -104.43 112.85 -43.48
N ALA A 164 -105.58 113.50 -43.17
CA ALA A 164 -105.80 114.90 -42.70
C ALA A 164 -106.08 116.11 -43.65
N GLY A 165 -107.32 116.64 -43.60
CA GLY A 165 -107.69 117.98 -43.05
C GLY A 165 -107.56 119.30 -43.87
N LYS A 166 -108.60 120.17 -43.84
CA LYS A 166 -108.50 121.66 -44.01
C LYS A 166 -109.78 122.46 -43.62
N ARG A 167 -109.66 123.78 -43.35
CA ARG A 167 -110.77 124.76 -43.18
C ARG A 167 -110.29 126.22 -43.41
N GLU A 168 -111.08 127.03 -44.13
CA GLU A 168 -110.90 128.45 -44.54
C GLU A 168 -112.31 128.99 -44.97
N ALA A 169 -112.68 130.28 -45.16
CA ALA A 169 -112.23 131.64 -44.75
C ALA A 169 -113.42 132.66 -45.00
N GLU A 170 -113.23 134.00 -44.97
CA GLU A 170 -114.32 135.03 -45.11
C GLU A 170 -113.90 136.33 -45.87
N ARG A 171 -114.86 137.05 -46.50
CA ARG A 171 -114.95 138.55 -46.75
C ARG A 171 -113.94 139.26 -47.71
N THR A 172 -114.08 140.51 -48.25
CA THR A 172 -115.14 141.59 -48.36
C THR A 172 -114.75 142.69 -49.38
N GLY A 173 -115.69 143.59 -49.75
CA GLY A 173 -115.47 145.00 -50.22
C GLY A 173 -116.80 145.67 -50.66
N GLN A 174 -117.02 146.99 -50.84
CA GLN A 174 -116.39 148.27 -50.40
C GLN A 174 -117.32 149.46 -50.82
N ALA A 175 -117.50 150.53 -50.03
CA ALA A 175 -117.84 151.93 -50.47
C ALA A 175 -118.14 152.92 -49.30
N ASP A 176 -117.76 154.20 -49.44
CA ASP A 176 -118.02 155.35 -48.51
C ASP A 176 -119.38 156.06 -48.78
N PRO A 177 -119.98 156.87 -47.85
CA PRO A 177 -119.64 158.31 -47.75
C PRO A 177 -119.78 159.04 -46.37
N VAL A 178 -118.86 159.97 -46.09
CA VAL A 178 -118.99 161.25 -45.32
C VAL A 178 -119.67 161.23 -43.93
N VAL A 179 -118.94 160.78 -42.89
CA VAL A 179 -119.34 160.82 -41.46
C VAL A 179 -119.22 162.21 -40.77
N SER A 180 -120.31 162.72 -40.18
CA SER A 180 -120.39 163.85 -39.25
C SER A 180 -119.75 163.59 -37.85
N LYS A 181 -119.85 164.58 -36.95
CA LYS A 181 -119.14 164.67 -35.65
C LYS A 181 -119.27 163.46 -34.71
N ASP A 182 -120.29 162.60 -34.85
CA ASP A 182 -120.51 161.49 -33.93
C ASP A 182 -119.68 160.22 -34.25
N GLU A 183 -119.19 160.05 -35.48
CA GLU A 183 -118.28 158.93 -35.78
C GLU A 183 -116.91 159.08 -35.14
N ARG A 184 -116.38 160.30 -35.01
CA ARG A 184 -115.12 160.54 -34.29
C ARG A 184 -115.20 160.10 -32.82
N LYS A 185 -116.40 159.99 -32.23
CA LYS A 185 -116.58 159.38 -30.90
C LYS A 185 -116.55 157.85 -30.98
N LYS A 186 -117.23 157.24 -31.97
CA LYS A 186 -117.22 155.78 -32.19
C LYS A 186 -115.80 155.25 -32.42
N PHE A 187 -115.05 155.83 -33.36
CA PHE A 187 -113.64 155.45 -33.61
C PHE A 187 -112.73 155.60 -32.38
N LYS A 188 -113.01 156.56 -31.48
CA LYS A 188 -112.24 156.72 -30.23
C LYS A 188 -112.59 155.66 -29.18
N VAL A 189 -113.81 155.11 -29.22
CA VAL A 189 -114.22 153.95 -28.41
C VAL A 189 -113.64 152.67 -28.98
N GLU A 190 -113.72 152.46 -30.30
CA GLU A 190 -113.14 151.29 -30.99
C GLU A 190 -111.62 151.22 -30.85
N LYS A 191 -110.90 152.35 -31.01
CA LYS A 191 -109.45 152.38 -30.74
C LYS A 191 -109.13 151.95 -29.31
N ARG A 192 -109.90 152.41 -28.31
CA ARG A 192 -109.74 151.98 -26.90
C ARG A 192 -110.17 150.54 -26.64
N ALA A 193 -111.05 149.98 -27.47
CA ALA A 193 -111.41 148.56 -27.42
C ALA A 193 -110.26 147.71 -28.00
N LEU A 194 -109.73 148.06 -29.17
CA LEU A 194 -108.59 147.39 -29.80
C LEU A 194 -107.30 147.50 -28.95
N GLU A 195 -107.03 148.64 -28.31
CA GLU A 195 -105.92 148.78 -27.35
C GLU A 195 -106.10 147.87 -26.13
N LYS A 196 -107.34 147.64 -25.66
CA LYS A 196 -107.64 146.67 -24.60
C LYS A 196 -107.50 145.23 -25.08
N GLU A 197 -107.97 144.90 -26.29
CA GLU A 197 -107.82 143.57 -26.88
C GLU A 197 -106.34 143.24 -27.11
N LEU A 198 -105.55 144.15 -27.67
CA LEU A 198 -104.10 144.00 -27.82
C LEU A 198 -103.44 143.76 -26.45
N ALA A 199 -103.74 144.60 -25.45
CA ALA A 199 -103.22 144.42 -24.10
C ALA A 199 -103.75 143.16 -23.38
N SER A 200 -104.84 142.55 -23.85
CA SER A 200 -105.32 141.25 -23.37
C SER A 200 -104.59 140.10 -24.06
N ALA A 201 -104.41 140.19 -25.38
CA ALA A 201 -103.67 139.23 -26.19
C ALA A 201 -102.19 139.17 -25.79
N GLU A 202 -101.55 140.32 -25.54
CA GLU A 202 -100.18 140.38 -24.99
C GLU A 202 -100.08 139.72 -23.61
N ARG A 203 -101.05 139.95 -22.72
CA ARG A 203 -101.09 139.29 -21.40
C ARG A 203 -101.26 137.77 -21.56
N ASP A 204 -102.11 137.32 -22.46
CA ASP A 204 -102.36 135.90 -22.68
C ASP A 204 -101.23 135.19 -23.44
N LEU A 205 -100.53 135.88 -24.35
CA LEU A 205 -99.28 135.40 -24.95
C LEU A 205 -98.18 135.31 -23.90
N ARG A 206 -98.01 136.32 -23.03
CA ARG A 206 -97.06 136.24 -21.89
C ARG A 206 -97.41 135.12 -20.92
N LYS A 207 -98.70 134.86 -20.63
CA LYS A 207 -99.14 133.68 -19.86
C LYS A 207 -98.80 132.37 -20.57
N LYS A 208 -99.07 132.26 -21.88
CA LYS A 208 -98.76 131.06 -22.69
C LYS A 208 -97.26 130.78 -22.76
N LEU A 209 -96.44 131.82 -22.97
CA LEU A 209 -94.98 131.72 -22.90
C LEU A 209 -94.52 131.29 -21.50
N SER A 210 -94.99 131.93 -20.43
CA SER A 210 -94.66 131.52 -19.05
C SER A 210 -95.08 130.08 -18.75
N ALA A 211 -96.22 129.62 -19.28
CA ALA A 211 -96.68 128.24 -19.14
C ALA A 211 -95.80 127.25 -19.94
N ALA A 212 -95.43 127.61 -21.17
CA ALA A 212 -94.53 126.83 -22.02
C ALA A 212 -93.12 126.73 -21.44
N GLU A 213 -92.55 127.84 -20.96
CA GLU A 213 -91.27 127.89 -20.24
C GLU A 213 -91.29 127.01 -18.99
N LYS A 214 -92.37 127.05 -18.20
CA LYS A 214 -92.55 126.18 -17.03
C LYS A 214 -92.71 124.70 -17.42
N ALA A 215 -93.37 124.40 -18.53
CA ALA A 215 -93.51 123.03 -19.05
C ALA A 215 -92.18 122.49 -19.57
N ALA A 216 -91.45 123.27 -20.39
CA ALA A 216 -90.12 122.95 -20.87
C ALA A 216 -89.14 122.79 -19.71
N SER A 217 -89.18 123.67 -18.70
CA SER A 217 -88.36 123.55 -17.47
C SER A 217 -88.66 122.29 -16.67
N ARG A 218 -89.91 121.80 -16.65
CA ARG A 218 -90.27 120.52 -16.03
C ARG A 218 -89.76 119.34 -16.86
N GLN A 219 -89.86 119.41 -18.19
CA GLN A 219 -89.34 118.38 -19.10
C GLN A 219 -87.82 118.28 -19.04
N LEU A 220 -87.10 119.40 -19.05
CA LEU A 220 -85.65 119.48 -18.85
C LEU A 220 -85.24 118.82 -17.51
N LYS A 221 -85.87 119.19 -16.39
CA LYS A 221 -85.62 118.53 -15.09
C LYS A 221 -85.92 117.03 -15.08
N THR A 222 -86.85 116.56 -15.90
CA THR A 222 -87.15 115.13 -16.04
C THR A 222 -86.10 114.43 -16.90
N LEU A 223 -85.62 115.08 -17.97
CA LEU A 223 -84.53 114.59 -18.81
C LEU A 223 -83.21 114.58 -18.04
N GLU A 224 -82.83 115.65 -17.35
CA GLU A 224 -81.65 115.70 -16.45
C GLU A 224 -81.65 114.54 -15.44
N LYS A 225 -82.80 114.24 -14.82
CA LYS A 225 -82.92 113.08 -13.91
C LYS A 225 -82.71 111.75 -14.64
N LYS A 226 -83.23 111.59 -15.87
CA LYS A 226 -83.00 110.40 -16.68
C LYS A 226 -81.54 110.28 -17.11
N THR A 227 -80.91 111.37 -17.55
CA THR A 227 -79.50 111.40 -17.94
C THR A 227 -78.61 111.00 -16.77
N ARG A 228 -78.78 111.60 -15.58
CA ARG A 228 -78.04 111.22 -14.37
C ARG A 228 -78.30 109.77 -13.94
N GLY A 229 -79.52 109.26 -14.16
CA GLY A 229 -79.87 107.87 -13.90
C GLY A 229 -79.14 106.89 -14.82
N LEU A 230 -79.11 107.20 -16.12
CA LEU A 230 -78.38 106.42 -17.14
C LEU A 230 -76.86 106.52 -16.96
N GLU A 231 -76.34 107.70 -16.63
CA GLU A 231 -74.93 107.94 -16.32
C GLU A 231 -74.47 107.11 -15.12
N LYS A 232 -75.29 107.04 -14.05
CA LYS A 232 -75.02 106.15 -12.92
C LYS A 232 -75.06 104.67 -13.33
N GLN A 233 -76.08 104.24 -14.10
CA GLN A 233 -76.14 102.86 -14.60
C GLN A 233 -74.95 102.49 -15.48
N LEU A 234 -74.48 103.42 -16.31
CA LEU A 234 -73.27 103.27 -17.13
C LEU A 234 -72.04 103.11 -16.24
N GLN A 235 -71.88 103.95 -15.21
CA GLN A 235 -70.76 103.87 -14.27
C GLN A 235 -70.78 102.57 -13.44
N ASP A 236 -71.95 102.13 -12.98
CA ASP A 236 -72.13 100.84 -12.31
C ASP A 236 -71.75 99.68 -13.25
N LYS A 237 -72.12 99.74 -14.53
CA LYS A 237 -71.77 98.73 -15.55
C LYS A 237 -70.30 98.75 -16.00
N VAL A 238 -69.67 99.92 -16.09
CA VAL A 238 -68.20 100.01 -16.29
C VAL A 238 -67.48 99.35 -15.11
N SER A 239 -67.90 99.66 -13.88
CA SER A 239 -67.35 99.03 -12.67
C SER A 239 -67.56 97.51 -12.61
N GLU A 240 -68.64 97.00 -13.22
CA GLU A 240 -68.90 95.55 -13.36
C GLU A 240 -67.98 94.93 -14.42
N VAL A 241 -67.78 95.59 -15.56
CA VAL A 241 -66.83 95.17 -16.61
C VAL A 241 -65.39 95.15 -16.08
N ASP A 242 -64.97 96.15 -15.30
CA ASP A 242 -63.62 96.19 -14.69
C ASP A 242 -63.41 94.99 -13.74
N ARG A 243 -64.41 94.67 -12.91
CA ARG A 243 -64.37 93.51 -12.00
C ARG A 243 -64.35 92.18 -12.76
N LEU A 244 -65.15 92.04 -13.82
CA LEU A 244 -65.17 90.84 -14.65
C LEU A 244 -63.86 90.66 -15.44
N SER A 245 -63.25 91.76 -15.88
CA SER A 245 -61.95 91.75 -16.56
C SER A 245 -60.84 91.30 -15.60
N ALA A 246 -60.77 91.88 -14.40
CA ALA A 246 -59.82 91.44 -13.36
C ALA A 246 -60.02 89.97 -12.93
N ALA A 247 -61.27 89.49 -12.90
CA ALA A 247 -61.57 88.09 -12.64
C ALA A 247 -61.14 87.17 -13.80
N ALA A 248 -61.33 87.59 -15.06
CA ALA A 248 -60.90 86.86 -16.24
C ALA A 248 -59.36 86.75 -16.30
N GLU A 249 -58.63 87.85 -16.08
CA GLU A 249 -57.16 87.84 -15.99
C GLU A 249 -56.64 86.94 -14.87
N LYS A 250 -57.36 86.86 -13.74
CA LYS A 250 -56.99 85.97 -12.64
C LYS A 250 -57.19 84.51 -13.05
N LEU A 251 -58.34 84.16 -13.63
CA LEU A 251 -58.61 82.81 -14.12
C LEU A 251 -57.65 82.40 -15.25
N GLU A 252 -57.21 83.33 -16.10
CA GLU A 252 -56.21 83.05 -17.13
C GLU A 252 -54.84 82.74 -16.52
N ARG A 253 -54.43 83.47 -15.47
CA ARG A 253 -53.23 83.16 -14.67
C ARG A 253 -53.35 81.81 -13.97
N ASP A 254 -54.45 81.58 -13.24
CA ASP A 254 -54.71 80.32 -12.53
C ASP A 254 -54.69 79.11 -13.52
N LEU A 255 -55.22 79.27 -14.74
CA LEU A 255 -55.16 78.25 -15.82
C LEU A 255 -53.76 78.05 -16.44
N VAL A 256 -52.91 79.07 -16.46
CA VAL A 256 -51.52 78.95 -16.92
C VAL A 256 -50.69 78.19 -15.88
N ASP A 257 -50.89 78.48 -14.60
CA ASP A 257 -50.21 77.82 -13.48
C ASP A 257 -50.62 76.33 -13.39
N GLU A 258 -51.92 76.02 -13.42
CA GLU A 258 -52.41 74.62 -13.51
C GLU A 258 -51.85 73.86 -14.72
N ARG A 259 -51.71 74.51 -15.88
CA ARG A 259 -51.06 73.89 -17.05
C ARG A 259 -49.56 73.67 -16.86
N ALA A 260 -48.88 74.52 -16.09
CA ALA A 260 -47.48 74.33 -15.75
C ALA A 260 -47.29 73.16 -14.76
N ASP A 261 -48.18 73.03 -13.79
CA ASP A 261 -48.19 71.93 -12.82
C ASP A 261 -48.58 70.60 -13.44
N MET A 262 -49.59 70.54 -14.33
CA MET A 262 -49.86 69.34 -15.12
C MET A 262 -48.65 68.92 -15.96
N ARG A 263 -47.96 69.86 -16.63
CA ARG A 263 -46.71 69.56 -17.36
C ARG A 263 -45.56 69.14 -16.45
N LYS A 264 -45.61 69.44 -15.15
CA LYS A 264 -44.62 69.01 -14.15
C LYS A 264 -44.93 67.58 -13.69
N THR A 265 -46.18 67.29 -13.33
CA THR A 265 -46.61 65.92 -12.97
C THR A 265 -46.51 64.95 -14.15
N GLU A 266 -46.76 65.39 -15.39
CA GLU A 266 -46.49 64.62 -16.62
C GLU A 266 -45.00 64.29 -16.85
N ARG A 267 -44.07 65.06 -16.27
CA ARG A 267 -42.64 64.75 -16.30
C ARG A 267 -42.28 63.79 -15.19
N GLU A 268 -42.72 64.08 -13.97
CA GLU A 268 -42.54 63.22 -12.79
C GLU A 268 -43.10 61.81 -13.03
N LEU A 269 -44.26 61.67 -13.70
CA LEU A 269 -44.83 60.37 -14.12
C LEU A 269 -43.95 59.63 -15.13
N ARG A 270 -43.34 60.32 -16.09
CA ARG A 270 -42.41 59.72 -17.07
C ARG A 270 -41.11 59.29 -16.41
N ASP A 271 -40.58 60.09 -15.49
CA ASP A 271 -39.38 59.77 -14.74
C ASP A 271 -39.64 58.55 -13.82
N LEU A 272 -40.80 58.49 -13.16
CA LEU A 272 -41.25 57.33 -12.38
C LEU A 272 -41.46 56.07 -13.23
N GLN A 273 -41.95 56.20 -14.47
CA GLN A 273 -42.04 55.08 -15.41
C GLN A 273 -40.64 54.58 -15.81
N GLY A 274 -39.70 55.48 -16.09
CA GLY A 274 -38.30 55.13 -16.36
C GLY A 274 -37.65 54.37 -15.20
N VAL A 275 -37.81 54.87 -13.97
CA VAL A 275 -37.35 54.19 -12.75
C VAL A 275 -38.04 52.84 -12.56
N SER A 276 -39.35 52.73 -12.86
CA SER A 276 -40.07 51.46 -12.80
C SER A 276 -39.48 50.41 -13.75
N ASP A 277 -39.13 50.81 -14.97
CA ASP A 277 -38.55 49.91 -15.97
C ASP A 277 -37.06 49.59 -15.72
N GLU A 278 -36.33 50.48 -15.05
CA GLU A 278 -35.00 50.18 -14.49
C GLU A 278 -35.09 49.16 -13.36
N VAL A 279 -36.00 49.36 -12.39
CA VAL A 279 -36.21 48.42 -11.27
C VAL A 279 -36.68 47.04 -11.78
N LYS A 280 -37.53 46.98 -12.80
CA LYS A 280 -37.92 45.70 -13.44
C LYS A 280 -36.72 44.98 -14.06
N ARG A 281 -35.83 45.70 -14.75
CA ARG A 281 -34.60 45.12 -15.34
C ARG A 281 -33.66 44.60 -14.25
N ALA A 282 -33.37 45.41 -13.24
CA ALA A 282 -32.52 45.02 -12.11
C ALA A 282 -33.09 43.81 -11.33
N LEU A 283 -34.42 43.74 -11.13
CA LEU A 283 -35.06 42.57 -10.54
C LEU A 283 -34.94 41.31 -11.42
N GLY A 284 -34.99 41.47 -12.75
CA GLY A 284 -34.73 40.40 -13.71
C GLY A 284 -33.31 39.86 -13.61
N GLU A 285 -32.32 40.76 -13.58
CA GLU A 285 -30.88 40.43 -13.43
C GLU A 285 -30.63 39.71 -12.09
N VAL A 286 -31.12 40.26 -10.97
CA VAL A 286 -31.00 39.63 -9.63
C VAL A 286 -31.68 38.26 -9.58
N THR A 287 -32.79 38.07 -10.31
CA THR A 287 -33.45 36.75 -10.40
C THR A 287 -32.59 35.75 -11.18
N GLN A 288 -31.97 36.17 -12.29
CA GLN A 288 -31.04 35.33 -13.05
C GLN A 288 -29.79 34.97 -12.25
N GLU A 289 -29.18 35.93 -11.54
CA GLU A 289 -28.05 35.68 -10.64
C GLU A 289 -28.43 34.71 -9.52
N ARG A 290 -29.62 34.88 -8.90
CA ARG A 290 -30.12 33.95 -7.89
C ARG A 290 -30.24 32.52 -8.44
N ASP A 291 -30.75 32.36 -9.66
CA ASP A 291 -30.98 31.06 -10.27
C ASP A 291 -29.68 30.39 -10.72
N LEU A 292 -28.70 31.16 -11.21
CA LEU A 292 -27.33 30.70 -11.46
C LEU A 292 -26.64 30.26 -10.16
N ASN A 293 -26.66 31.09 -9.12
CA ASN A 293 -26.11 30.76 -7.81
C ASN A 293 -26.79 29.51 -7.19
N ALA A 294 -28.09 29.32 -7.41
CA ALA A 294 -28.79 28.12 -6.98
C ALA A 294 -28.32 26.86 -7.73
N ALA A 295 -28.07 26.96 -9.04
CA ALA A 295 -27.51 25.87 -9.83
C ALA A 295 -26.07 25.53 -9.42
N GLU A 296 -25.22 26.54 -9.19
CA GLU A 296 -23.85 26.36 -8.68
C GLU A 296 -23.84 25.68 -7.29
N LEU A 297 -24.72 26.09 -6.38
CA LEU A 297 -24.86 25.45 -5.06
C LEU A 297 -25.33 23.99 -5.16
N ILE A 298 -26.12 23.62 -6.17
CA ILE A 298 -26.49 22.21 -6.43
C ILE A 298 -25.26 21.44 -6.94
N ALA A 299 -24.53 21.99 -7.91
CA ALA A 299 -23.32 21.36 -8.45
C ALA A 299 -22.25 21.13 -7.35
N VAL A 300 -21.95 22.15 -6.54
CA VAL A 300 -21.01 22.05 -5.41
C VAL A 300 -21.49 21.01 -4.38
N ARG A 301 -22.79 20.91 -4.09
CA ARG A 301 -23.31 19.87 -3.19
C ARG A 301 -23.13 18.47 -3.77
N GLU A 302 -23.33 18.28 -5.07
CA GLU A 302 -23.04 17.00 -5.72
C GLU A 302 -21.54 16.65 -5.67
N GLU A 303 -20.66 17.62 -5.91
CA GLU A 303 -19.21 17.43 -5.83
C GLU A 303 -18.77 17.08 -4.41
N CYS A 304 -19.26 17.79 -3.39
CA CYS A 304 -19.04 17.43 -1.98
C CYS A 304 -19.55 16.02 -1.67
N GLY A 305 -20.70 15.62 -2.23
CA GLY A 305 -21.24 14.26 -2.11
C GLY A 305 -20.30 13.22 -2.74
N LYS A 306 -19.88 13.44 -3.99
CA LYS A 306 -18.95 12.57 -4.73
C LYS A 306 -17.59 12.44 -4.01
N LEU A 307 -17.04 13.55 -3.50
CA LEU A 307 -15.80 13.57 -2.73
C LEU A 307 -15.93 12.84 -1.39
N LYS A 308 -17.06 13.02 -0.68
CA LYS A 308 -17.33 12.31 0.56
C LYS A 308 -17.40 10.78 0.35
N SER A 309 -18.07 10.34 -0.71
CA SER A 309 -18.12 8.90 -1.06
C SER A 309 -16.74 8.34 -1.43
N LYS A 310 -15.90 9.11 -2.14
CA LYS A 310 -14.51 8.72 -2.43
C LYS A 310 -13.68 8.58 -1.15
N LEU A 311 -13.76 9.57 -0.26
CA LEU A 311 -13.04 9.55 1.02
C LEU A 311 -13.47 8.35 1.88
N GLN A 312 -14.76 8.02 1.92
CA GLN A 312 -15.25 6.83 2.62
C GLN A 312 -14.71 5.53 2.03
N ALA A 313 -14.61 5.41 0.71
CA ALA A 313 -14.00 4.25 0.06
C ALA A 313 -12.49 4.14 0.37
N GLU A 314 -11.74 5.25 0.31
CA GLU A 314 -10.32 5.28 0.69
C GLU A 314 -10.11 4.95 2.18
N GLU A 315 -10.98 5.44 3.08
CA GLU A 315 -10.94 5.06 4.50
C GLU A 315 -11.18 3.56 4.72
N GLU A 316 -12.15 2.96 4.01
CA GLU A 316 -12.41 1.52 4.09
C GLU A 316 -11.25 0.69 3.53
N ASP A 317 -10.65 1.09 2.41
CA ASP A 317 -9.51 0.40 1.82
C ASP A 317 -8.24 0.58 2.66
N HIS A 318 -8.03 1.74 3.28
CA HIS A 318 -6.97 1.93 4.28
C HIS A 318 -7.17 1.06 5.52
N ARG A 319 -8.41 0.87 6.00
CA ARG A 319 -8.71 -0.06 7.12
C ARG A 319 -8.37 -1.50 6.72
N LYS A 320 -8.86 -1.98 5.58
CA LYS A 320 -8.52 -3.32 5.05
C LYS A 320 -7.02 -3.52 4.90
N GLY A 321 -6.30 -2.53 4.35
CA GLY A 321 -4.85 -2.54 4.20
C GLY A 321 -4.12 -2.59 5.55
N LYS A 322 -4.59 -1.86 6.56
CA LYS A 322 -4.05 -1.92 7.92
C LYS A 322 -4.26 -3.31 8.53
N ASP A 323 -5.47 -3.87 8.42
CA ASP A 323 -5.80 -5.17 8.99
C ASP A 323 -4.97 -6.31 8.35
N LEU A 324 -4.73 -6.23 7.04
CA LEU A 324 -3.82 -7.13 6.32
C LEU A 324 -2.38 -7.02 6.84
N LEU A 325 -1.84 -5.80 6.94
CA LEU A 325 -0.49 -5.56 7.48
C LEU A 325 -0.36 -6.02 8.94
N GLU A 326 -1.39 -5.88 9.75
CA GLU A 326 -1.41 -6.34 11.15
C GLU A 326 -1.45 -7.89 11.23
N GLY A 327 -2.13 -8.55 10.29
CA GLY A 327 -2.07 -10.00 10.09
C GLY A 327 -0.70 -10.50 9.61
N GLU A 328 -0.07 -9.81 8.66
CA GLU A 328 1.30 -10.11 8.20
C GLU A 328 2.32 -9.92 9.32
N LEU A 329 2.26 -8.83 10.09
CA LEU A 329 3.12 -8.59 11.25
C LEU A 329 2.93 -9.63 12.34
N SER A 330 1.70 -10.09 12.57
CA SER A 330 1.42 -11.16 13.53
C SER A 330 2.00 -12.50 13.06
N SER A 331 1.92 -12.79 11.76
CA SER A 331 2.49 -13.99 11.14
C SER A 331 4.03 -13.96 11.20
N LEU A 332 4.65 -12.82 10.90
CA LEU A 332 6.10 -12.59 11.01
C LEU A 332 6.59 -12.74 12.45
N ARG A 333 5.88 -12.18 13.43
CA ARG A 333 6.19 -12.39 14.87
C ARG A 333 6.14 -13.87 15.25
N GLY A 334 5.13 -14.60 14.80
CA GLY A 334 5.04 -16.05 15.01
C GLY A 334 6.22 -16.81 14.39
N ALA A 335 6.61 -16.45 13.17
CA ALA A 335 7.78 -17.03 12.50
C ALA A 335 9.11 -16.69 13.21
N SER A 336 9.26 -15.46 13.72
CA SER A 336 10.44 -15.07 14.53
C SER A 336 10.53 -15.87 15.82
N VAL A 337 9.43 -16.05 16.56
CA VAL A 337 9.41 -16.87 17.79
C VAL A 337 9.78 -18.33 17.47
N ALA A 338 9.20 -18.91 16.41
CA ALA A 338 9.54 -20.28 15.99
C ALA A 338 11.03 -20.42 15.59
N LEU A 339 11.62 -19.39 14.98
CA LEU A 339 13.05 -19.35 14.67
C LEU A 339 13.91 -19.22 15.94
N GLU A 340 13.53 -18.36 16.89
CA GLU A 340 14.20 -18.21 18.18
C GLU A 340 14.18 -19.53 19.00
N GLU A 341 13.04 -20.22 19.04
CA GLU A 341 12.91 -21.55 19.65
C GLU A 341 13.80 -22.59 18.95
N SER A 342 13.86 -22.56 17.61
CA SER A 342 14.73 -23.47 16.84
C SER A 342 16.22 -23.21 17.07
N LEU A 343 16.63 -21.94 17.22
CA LEU A 343 17.99 -21.53 17.54
C LEU A 343 18.37 -21.97 18.95
N ALA A 344 17.52 -21.72 19.95
CA ALA A 344 17.73 -22.17 21.32
C ALA A 344 17.87 -23.71 21.41
N SER A 345 17.10 -24.46 20.61
CA SER A 345 17.22 -25.92 20.51
C SER A 345 18.57 -26.35 19.91
N LEU A 346 19.00 -25.71 18.82
CA LEU A 346 20.30 -25.96 18.19
C LEU A 346 21.49 -25.57 19.08
N GLU A 347 21.38 -24.48 19.84
CA GLU A 347 22.38 -24.09 20.84
C GLU A 347 22.47 -25.13 21.97
N GLY A 348 21.33 -25.63 22.46
CA GLY A 348 21.31 -26.74 23.41
C GLY A 348 22.02 -27.99 22.88
N GLN A 349 21.65 -28.44 21.67
CA GLN A 349 22.30 -29.58 21.01
C GLN A 349 23.80 -29.35 20.82
N ARG A 350 24.22 -28.16 20.40
CA ARG A 350 25.64 -27.81 20.25
C ARG A 350 26.37 -27.97 21.58
N VAL A 351 25.84 -27.41 22.67
CA VAL A 351 26.47 -27.51 24.00
C VAL A 351 26.56 -28.97 24.46
N ASP A 352 25.56 -29.80 24.19
CA ASP A 352 25.62 -31.24 24.49
C ASP A 352 26.69 -31.96 23.66
N THR A 353 26.79 -31.71 22.34
CA THR A 353 27.88 -32.27 21.53
C THR A 353 29.27 -31.78 21.94
N GLU A 354 29.40 -30.54 22.44
CA GLU A 354 30.66 -30.02 22.98
C GLU A 354 31.06 -30.73 24.30
N ARG A 355 30.08 -31.13 25.13
CA ARG A 355 30.31 -31.98 26.31
C ARG A 355 30.75 -33.38 25.92
N GLU A 356 30.04 -34.03 24.98
CA GLU A 356 30.39 -35.36 24.48
C GLU A 356 31.79 -35.40 23.85
N LEU A 357 32.12 -34.41 23.01
CA LEU A 357 33.47 -34.28 22.43
C LEU A 357 34.56 -34.03 23.47
N SER A 358 34.23 -33.41 24.61
CA SER A 358 35.18 -33.21 25.71
C SER A 358 35.40 -34.52 26.48
N ALA A 359 34.33 -35.25 26.81
CA ALA A 359 34.43 -36.57 27.44
C ALA A 359 35.19 -37.59 26.56
N LEU A 360 34.95 -37.60 25.25
CA LEU A 360 35.68 -38.45 24.30
C LEU A 360 37.17 -38.07 24.17
N ARG A 361 37.54 -36.81 24.39
CA ARG A 361 38.95 -36.40 24.46
C ARG A 361 39.61 -36.91 25.74
N GLU A 362 38.95 -36.77 26.89
CA GLU A 362 39.42 -37.30 28.17
C GLU A 362 39.57 -38.84 28.12
N GLU A 363 38.60 -39.55 27.55
CA GLU A 363 38.68 -41.00 27.34
C GLU A 363 39.86 -41.37 26.43
N ARG A 364 40.05 -40.66 25.31
CA ARG A 364 41.20 -40.87 24.41
C ARG A 364 42.53 -40.63 25.12
N GLU A 365 42.64 -39.60 25.94
CA GLU A 365 43.86 -39.31 26.71
C GLU A 365 44.14 -40.40 27.75
N MET A 366 43.12 -40.87 28.48
CA MET A 366 43.25 -42.01 29.40
C MET A 366 43.65 -43.30 28.67
N LEU A 367 43.05 -43.61 27.52
CA LEU A 367 43.39 -44.78 26.72
C LEU A 367 44.81 -44.69 26.17
N GLN A 368 45.25 -43.52 25.70
CA GLN A 368 46.62 -43.32 25.24
C GLN A 368 47.63 -43.50 26.38
N ALA A 369 47.39 -42.91 27.55
CA ALA A 369 48.23 -43.11 28.73
C ALA A 369 48.32 -44.60 29.13
N ARG A 370 47.20 -45.33 29.04
CA ARG A 370 47.15 -46.77 29.30
C ARG A 370 47.98 -47.58 28.29
N ILE A 371 47.87 -47.26 27.01
CA ILE A 371 48.70 -47.89 25.95
C ILE A 371 50.19 -47.62 26.24
N GLU A 372 50.57 -46.38 26.52
CA GLU A 372 51.97 -46.04 26.86
C GLU A 372 52.48 -46.79 28.09
N THR A 373 51.64 -47.04 29.11
CA THR A 373 52.03 -47.89 30.25
C THR A 373 52.22 -49.35 29.86
N GLN A 374 51.31 -49.92 29.06
CA GLN A 374 51.43 -51.31 28.59
C GLN A 374 52.61 -51.52 27.64
N GLU A 375 52.97 -50.53 26.81
CA GLU A 375 54.17 -50.57 25.98
C GLU A 375 55.45 -50.51 26.83
N LYS A 376 55.49 -49.70 27.89
CA LYS A 376 56.61 -49.65 28.85
C LYS A 376 56.75 -50.97 29.63
N GLU A 377 55.64 -51.56 30.06
CA GLU A 377 55.62 -52.88 30.70
C GLU A 377 56.10 -53.97 29.73
N GLY A 378 55.52 -54.05 28.53
CA GLY A 378 55.87 -55.05 27.53
C GLY A 378 57.30 -54.92 26.98
N THR A 379 57.85 -53.71 26.88
CA THR A 379 59.27 -53.51 26.55
C THR A 379 60.19 -53.91 27.70
N GLY A 380 59.80 -53.62 28.95
CA GLY A 380 60.51 -54.09 30.14
C GLY A 380 60.49 -55.61 30.30
N GLU A 381 59.37 -56.27 29.99
CA GLU A 381 59.27 -57.74 29.96
C GLU A 381 60.10 -58.36 28.84
N ARG A 382 60.06 -57.79 27.62
CA ARG A 382 60.93 -58.23 26.52
C ARG A 382 62.41 -58.13 26.89
N ALA A 383 62.83 -57.03 27.52
CA ALA A 383 64.21 -56.87 27.99
C ALA A 383 64.61 -57.94 29.03
N LYS A 384 63.72 -58.28 29.97
CA LYS A 384 63.94 -59.39 30.93
C LYS A 384 64.07 -60.74 30.21
N PHE A 385 63.16 -61.04 29.27
CA PHE A 385 63.24 -62.29 28.49
C PHE A 385 64.48 -62.34 27.59
N GLU A 386 64.94 -61.22 27.03
CA GLU A 386 66.21 -61.16 26.29
C GLU A 386 67.42 -61.41 27.19
N GLU A 387 67.45 -60.87 28.42
CA GLU A 387 68.47 -61.21 29.41
C GLU A 387 68.43 -62.69 29.82
N GLU A 388 67.25 -63.27 30.04
CA GLU A 388 67.09 -64.68 30.36
C GLU A 388 67.56 -65.58 29.21
N LEU A 389 67.18 -65.24 27.96
CA LEU A 389 67.68 -65.92 26.77
C LEU A 389 69.19 -65.78 26.60
N LYS A 390 69.79 -64.65 26.98
CA LYS A 390 71.26 -64.47 26.99
C LYS A 390 71.91 -65.38 28.03
N LYS A 391 71.41 -65.41 29.27
CA LYS A 391 71.88 -66.33 30.34
C LYS A 391 71.73 -67.79 29.93
N LEU A 392 70.64 -68.15 29.24
CA LEU A 392 70.43 -69.50 28.70
C LEU A 392 71.39 -69.86 27.55
N ARG A 393 71.78 -68.89 26.71
CA ARG A 393 72.83 -69.09 25.69
C ARG A 393 74.21 -69.26 26.34
N GLU A 394 74.57 -68.39 27.28
CA GLU A 394 75.85 -68.47 28.00
C GLU A 394 75.99 -69.81 28.76
N THR A 395 74.94 -70.25 29.46
CA THR A 395 74.94 -71.56 30.13
C THR A 395 74.96 -72.73 29.13
N ARG A 396 74.27 -72.63 27.99
CA ARG A 396 74.38 -73.63 26.91
C ARG A 396 75.80 -73.72 26.34
N GLU A 397 76.46 -72.59 26.08
CA GLU A 397 77.86 -72.56 25.59
C GLU A 397 78.82 -73.22 26.59
N VAL A 398 78.65 -72.95 27.89
CA VAL A 398 79.43 -73.63 28.95
C VAL A 398 79.15 -75.14 28.98
N ILE A 399 77.90 -75.56 28.84
CA ILE A 399 77.53 -76.99 28.78
C ILE A 399 78.12 -77.66 27.54
N GLU A 400 78.07 -77.02 26.37
CA GLU A 400 78.66 -77.55 25.13
C GLU A 400 80.19 -77.63 25.23
N GLY A 401 80.85 -76.64 25.83
CA GLY A 401 82.27 -76.68 26.16
C GLY A 401 82.63 -77.86 27.08
N ASN A 402 81.86 -78.07 28.15
CA ASN A 402 82.03 -79.18 29.08
C ASN A 402 81.79 -80.55 28.39
N LEU A 403 80.75 -80.68 27.57
CA LEU A 403 80.48 -81.90 26.80
C LEU A 403 81.58 -82.20 25.78
N ALA A 404 82.16 -81.17 25.16
CA ALA A 404 83.31 -81.33 24.27
C ALA A 404 84.59 -81.71 25.04
N ALA A 405 84.79 -81.21 26.26
CA ALA A 405 85.89 -81.63 27.14
C ALA A 405 85.74 -83.10 27.57
N ILE A 406 84.59 -83.47 28.13
CA ILE A 406 84.26 -84.86 28.53
C ILE A 406 84.38 -85.83 27.34
N THR A 407 84.02 -85.40 26.13
CA THR A 407 84.18 -86.22 24.92
C THR A 407 85.65 -86.44 24.57
N ARG A 408 86.50 -85.40 24.67
CA ARG A 408 87.96 -85.55 24.50
C ARG A 408 88.56 -86.46 25.57
N GLU A 409 88.27 -86.24 26.84
CA GLU A 409 88.76 -87.09 27.95
C GLU A 409 88.36 -88.56 27.76
N ARG A 410 87.13 -88.82 27.31
CA ARG A 410 86.63 -90.16 27.01
C ARG A 410 87.36 -90.80 25.83
N ASP A 411 87.63 -90.06 24.76
CA ASP A 411 88.32 -90.58 23.57
C ASP A 411 89.83 -90.74 23.83
N GLU A 412 90.45 -89.86 24.61
CA GLU A 412 91.82 -89.99 25.14
C GLU A 412 91.93 -91.22 26.04
N GLY A 413 91.06 -91.37 27.04
CA GLY A 413 91.02 -92.54 27.92
C GLY A 413 90.77 -93.84 27.15
N LYS A 414 89.93 -93.82 26.11
CA LYS A 414 89.73 -94.98 25.22
C LYS A 414 91.02 -95.34 24.46
N ASN A 415 91.73 -94.35 23.92
CA ASN A 415 93.01 -94.54 23.23
C ASN A 415 94.11 -95.05 24.19
N GLU A 416 94.14 -94.59 25.44
CA GLU A 416 95.05 -95.11 26.47
C GLU A 416 94.74 -96.55 26.84
N LEU A 417 93.47 -96.89 26.99
CA LEU A 417 93.00 -98.26 27.30
C LEU A 417 93.31 -99.21 26.13
N GLU A 418 93.19 -98.75 24.89
CA GLU A 418 93.60 -99.51 23.69
C GLU A 418 95.13 -99.71 23.61
N LYS A 419 95.93 -98.67 23.89
CA LYS A 419 97.39 -98.80 24.04
C LYS A 419 97.78 -99.75 25.18
N ALA A 420 97.07 -99.72 26.31
CA ALA A 420 97.30 -100.61 27.44
C ALA A 420 96.96 -102.08 27.08
N ARG A 421 95.85 -102.32 26.36
CA ARG A 421 95.50 -103.65 25.82
C ARG A 421 96.54 -104.16 24.83
N ALA A 422 97.01 -103.31 23.90
CA ALA A 422 98.06 -103.67 22.97
C ALA A 422 99.38 -104.03 23.67
N ARG A 423 99.76 -103.29 24.72
CA ARG A 423 100.90 -103.64 25.59
C ARG A 423 100.67 -104.96 26.32
N HIS A 424 99.48 -105.18 26.87
CA HIS A 424 99.13 -106.41 27.58
C HIS A 424 99.20 -107.65 26.68
N GLU A 425 98.65 -107.59 25.47
CA GLU A 425 98.76 -108.70 24.52
C GLU A 425 100.20 -108.89 24.01
N ALA A 426 100.96 -107.81 23.80
CA ALA A 426 102.40 -107.94 23.51
C ALA A 426 103.17 -108.64 24.65
N THR A 427 102.87 -108.34 25.91
CA THR A 427 103.46 -109.06 27.05
C THR A 427 102.99 -110.51 27.16
N LYS A 428 101.70 -110.79 26.87
CA LYS A 428 101.15 -112.15 26.89
C LYS A 428 101.77 -113.03 25.81
N VAL A 429 101.88 -112.54 24.56
CA VAL A 429 102.58 -113.24 23.47
C VAL A 429 104.07 -113.45 23.77
N ARG A 430 104.71 -112.51 24.47
CA ARG A 430 106.11 -112.68 24.93
C ARG A 430 106.23 -113.80 25.96
N LEU A 431 105.35 -113.81 26.96
CA LEU A 431 105.32 -114.84 28.01
C LEU A 431 104.93 -116.22 27.46
N GLU A 432 104.02 -116.31 26.48
CA GLU A 432 103.71 -117.57 25.79
C GLU A 432 104.92 -118.11 25.00
N LYS A 433 105.71 -117.23 24.36
CA LYS A 433 106.97 -117.63 23.71
C LYS A 433 108.05 -118.05 24.72
N GLU A 434 108.17 -117.37 25.84
CA GLU A 434 109.09 -117.74 26.93
C GLU A 434 108.69 -119.10 27.54
N ALA A 435 107.40 -119.32 27.79
CA ALA A 435 106.87 -120.59 28.28
C ALA A 435 107.10 -121.75 27.29
N GLN A 436 106.84 -121.56 25.98
CA GLN A 436 107.19 -122.55 24.95
C GLN A 436 108.71 -122.79 24.85
N GLY A 437 109.53 -121.76 25.09
CA GLY A 437 110.99 -121.88 25.16
C GLY A 437 111.43 -122.76 26.32
N HIS A 438 110.90 -122.51 27.53
CA HIS A 438 111.18 -123.30 28.71
C HIS A 438 110.64 -124.74 28.62
N GLN A 439 109.49 -124.95 27.99
CA GLN A 439 108.97 -126.30 27.76
C GLN A 439 109.88 -127.11 26.83
N LYS A 440 110.34 -126.53 25.71
CA LYS A 440 111.31 -127.17 24.81
C LYS A 440 112.69 -127.41 25.45
N GLN A 441 113.10 -126.55 26.38
CA GLN A 441 114.30 -126.76 27.19
C GLN A 441 114.10 -127.91 28.20
N SER A 442 112.93 -128.00 28.84
CA SER A 442 112.59 -129.11 29.74
C SER A 442 112.55 -130.45 29.01
N GLU A 443 111.98 -130.49 27.80
CA GLU A 443 111.96 -131.68 26.95
C GLU A 443 113.39 -132.12 26.58
N LYS A 444 114.23 -131.20 26.08
CA LYS A 444 115.66 -131.47 25.82
C LYS A 444 116.43 -131.98 27.04
N VAL A 445 116.31 -131.30 28.18
CA VAL A 445 117.01 -131.71 29.41
C VAL A 445 116.52 -133.08 29.90
N SER A 446 115.25 -133.43 29.64
CA SER A 446 114.72 -134.76 29.96
C SER A 446 115.25 -135.87 29.04
N GLU A 447 115.48 -135.57 27.76
CA GLU A 447 116.13 -136.48 26.80
C GLU A 447 117.62 -136.66 27.14
N GLU A 448 118.36 -135.56 27.35
CA GLU A 448 119.78 -135.57 27.75
C GLU A 448 120.01 -136.32 29.08
N LEU A 449 119.10 -136.20 30.05
CA LEU A 449 119.13 -137.01 31.29
C LEU A 449 118.85 -138.51 31.07
N LEU A 450 118.12 -138.86 30.01
CA LEU A 450 117.80 -140.24 29.66
C LEU A 450 118.97 -140.89 28.90
N GLU A 451 119.61 -140.16 27.98
CA GLU A 451 120.89 -140.51 27.37
C GLU A 451 121.98 -140.71 28.43
N ALA A 452 122.22 -139.71 29.30
CA ALA A 452 123.24 -139.79 30.34
C ALA A 452 123.02 -140.93 31.35
N ARG A 453 121.76 -141.32 31.60
CA ARG A 453 121.44 -142.52 32.41
C ARG A 453 121.81 -143.82 31.70
N LYS A 454 121.55 -143.94 30.38
CA LYS A 454 121.99 -145.10 29.58
C LYS A 454 123.52 -145.20 29.54
N GLU A 455 124.22 -144.08 29.34
CA GLU A 455 125.69 -144.04 29.32
C GLU A 455 126.29 -144.40 30.68
N ARG A 456 125.76 -143.84 31.78
CA ARG A 456 126.18 -144.22 33.14
C ARG A 456 125.96 -145.70 33.42
N ASP A 457 124.84 -146.27 32.99
CA ASP A 457 124.51 -147.68 33.25
C ASP A 457 125.31 -148.63 32.33
N ALA A 458 125.73 -148.17 31.16
CA ALA A 458 126.70 -148.87 30.30
C ALA A 458 128.12 -148.83 30.92
N LEU A 459 128.58 -147.65 31.38
CA LEU A 459 129.87 -147.49 32.06
C LEU A 459 129.94 -148.30 33.37
N ARG A 460 128.83 -148.38 34.11
CA ARG A 460 128.74 -149.20 35.33
C ARG A 460 128.86 -150.70 35.02
N LYS A 461 128.19 -151.19 33.97
CA LYS A 461 128.33 -152.59 33.52
C LYS A 461 129.74 -152.89 32.98
N GLY A 462 130.38 -151.92 32.33
CA GLY A 462 131.79 -152.00 31.95
C GLY A 462 132.72 -152.12 33.17
N ALA A 463 132.56 -151.23 34.15
CA ALA A 463 133.34 -151.26 35.39
C ALA A 463 133.14 -152.53 36.23
N GLU A 464 131.92 -153.08 36.27
CA GLU A 464 131.61 -154.34 36.95
C GLU A 464 132.22 -155.55 36.21
N ALA A 465 132.29 -155.54 34.87
CA ALA A 465 133.02 -156.54 34.09
C ALA A 465 134.54 -156.45 34.28
N ASP A 466 135.09 -155.23 34.20
CA ASP A 466 136.52 -154.93 34.42
C ASP A 466 137.00 -155.25 35.84
N ALA A 467 136.10 -155.23 36.83
CA ALA A 467 136.40 -155.65 38.20
C ALA A 467 136.51 -157.18 38.29
N ILE A 468 135.58 -157.92 37.68
CA ILE A 468 135.63 -159.40 37.61
C ILE A 468 136.87 -159.87 36.83
N GLU A 469 137.25 -159.16 35.77
CA GLU A 469 138.44 -159.47 34.96
C GLU A 469 139.77 -159.11 35.66
N ARG A 470 139.77 -158.14 36.58
CA ARG A 470 140.91 -157.90 37.48
C ARG A 470 141.03 -158.98 38.54
N ASP A 471 139.92 -159.36 39.16
CA ASP A 471 139.88 -160.37 40.23
C ASP A 471 140.33 -161.76 39.76
N THR A 472 140.05 -162.13 38.50
CA THR A 472 140.58 -163.34 37.88
C THR A 472 142.08 -163.23 37.58
N ARG A 473 142.54 -162.12 36.99
CA ARG A 473 143.97 -161.87 36.72
C ARG A 473 144.82 -161.80 37.98
N GLU A 474 144.31 -161.27 39.11
CA GLU A 474 145.04 -161.30 40.39
C GLU A 474 145.20 -162.72 40.94
N ARG A 475 144.16 -163.56 40.83
CA ARG A 475 144.24 -164.98 41.23
C ARG A 475 145.21 -165.76 40.34
N GLU A 476 145.32 -165.40 39.06
CA GLU A 476 146.33 -165.94 38.14
C GLU A 476 147.73 -165.43 38.46
N LEU A 477 147.92 -164.15 38.79
CA LEU A 477 149.21 -163.59 39.22
C LEU A 477 149.71 -164.22 40.53
N VAL A 478 148.83 -164.55 41.48
CA VAL A 478 149.19 -165.29 42.70
C VAL A 478 149.61 -166.73 42.39
N ARG A 479 148.96 -167.39 41.42
CA ARG A 479 149.40 -168.72 40.93
C ARG A 479 150.75 -168.64 40.21
N LEU A 480 150.93 -167.64 39.35
CA LEU A 480 152.16 -167.42 38.58
C LEU A 480 153.34 -167.06 39.49
N ARG A 481 153.13 -166.30 40.58
CA ARG A 481 154.13 -166.09 41.63
C ARG A 481 154.51 -167.38 42.34
N LYS A 482 153.54 -168.23 42.71
CA LYS A 482 153.84 -169.55 43.27
C LYS A 482 154.64 -170.45 42.31
N THR A 483 154.34 -170.42 41.00
CA THR A 483 155.15 -171.15 40.01
C THR A 483 156.55 -170.54 39.84
N ALA A 484 156.68 -169.21 39.92
CA ALA A 484 157.97 -168.53 39.85
C ALA A 484 158.85 -168.82 41.09
N GLU A 485 158.28 -168.87 42.29
CA GLU A 485 158.99 -169.24 43.53
C GLU A 485 159.43 -170.71 43.52
N THR A 486 158.61 -171.63 42.97
CA THR A 486 159.03 -173.04 42.77
C THR A 486 160.10 -173.19 41.69
N LEU A 487 160.08 -172.37 40.64
CA LEU A 487 161.14 -172.36 39.62
C LEU A 487 162.43 -171.69 40.16
N SER A 488 162.32 -170.66 41.01
CA SER A 488 163.45 -170.02 41.67
C SER A 488 164.17 -170.99 42.63
N SER A 489 163.41 -171.74 43.43
CA SER A 489 163.98 -172.76 44.32
C SER A 489 164.55 -173.97 43.56
N GLN A 490 163.98 -174.33 42.39
CA GLN A 490 164.61 -175.31 41.49
C GLN A 490 165.89 -174.78 40.82
N ALA A 491 165.94 -173.50 40.45
CA ALA A 491 167.14 -172.87 39.89
C ALA A 491 168.26 -172.74 40.95
N GLU A 492 167.94 -172.40 42.18
CA GLU A 492 168.90 -172.37 43.30
C GLU A 492 169.42 -173.78 43.67
N ALA A 493 168.58 -174.81 43.56
CA ALA A 493 169.00 -176.20 43.72
C ALA A 493 169.92 -176.66 42.56
N ALA A 494 169.59 -176.31 41.31
CA ALA A 494 170.41 -176.61 40.14
C ALA A 494 171.77 -175.87 40.15
N ALA A 495 171.79 -174.62 40.62
CA ALA A 495 173.02 -173.85 40.77
C ALA A 495 173.96 -174.46 41.82
N ARG A 496 173.44 -174.95 42.94
CA ARG A 496 174.24 -175.67 43.96
C ARG A 496 174.78 -177.01 43.43
N LEU A 497 173.98 -177.76 42.66
CA LEU A 497 174.45 -178.97 41.98
C LEU A 497 175.58 -178.68 40.98
N HIS A 498 175.47 -177.62 40.18
CA HIS A 498 176.58 -177.23 39.29
C HIS A 498 177.82 -176.72 40.03
N GLN A 499 177.66 -176.16 41.24
CA GLN A 499 178.78 -175.79 42.11
C GLN A 499 179.51 -177.04 42.63
N GLU A 500 178.77 -178.08 43.04
CA GLU A 500 179.33 -179.38 43.45
C GLU A 500 179.90 -180.21 42.28
N GLU A 501 179.34 -180.10 41.07
CA GLU A 501 179.88 -180.74 39.85
C GLU A 501 181.14 -180.04 39.33
N ALA A 502 181.21 -178.71 39.42
CA ALA A 502 182.40 -177.96 39.05
C ALA A 502 183.58 -178.28 40.00
N GLU A 503 183.32 -178.41 41.31
CA GLU A 503 184.34 -178.82 42.29
C GLU A 503 184.81 -180.27 42.07
N LYS A 504 183.95 -181.18 41.60
CA LYS A 504 184.36 -182.54 41.16
C LYS A 504 185.19 -182.53 39.88
N ASN A 505 184.84 -181.72 38.89
CA ASN A 505 185.63 -181.58 37.66
C ASN A 505 186.98 -180.90 37.93
N SER A 506 187.07 -180.01 38.93
CA SER A 506 188.32 -179.45 39.44
C SER A 506 189.25 -180.51 40.04
N GLN A 507 188.70 -181.62 40.59
CA GLN A 507 189.49 -182.71 41.15
C GLN A 507 189.88 -183.76 40.10
N GLN A 508 189.01 -184.04 39.13
CA GLN A 508 189.31 -184.99 38.04
C GLN A 508 190.35 -184.47 37.04
N LEU A 509 190.50 -183.14 36.87
CA LEU A 509 191.55 -182.54 36.03
C LEU A 509 192.91 -182.36 36.73
N GLU A 510 192.99 -182.44 38.05
CA GLU A 510 194.28 -182.59 38.75
C GLU A 510 194.77 -184.06 38.73
N GLU A 511 193.86 -185.04 38.70
CA GLU A 511 194.20 -186.47 38.52
C GLU A 511 194.42 -186.90 37.05
N LEU A 512 193.75 -186.24 36.11
CA LEU A 512 194.04 -186.35 34.69
C LEU A 512 195.17 -185.41 34.31
N GLU A 513 196.33 -186.04 34.11
CA GLU A 513 197.34 -185.54 33.19
C GLU A 513 198.49 -184.69 33.75
N GLY A 514 198.64 -184.77 35.09
CA GLY A 514 199.92 -185.20 35.68
C GLY A 514 200.46 -186.52 35.08
N LYS A 515 199.59 -187.33 34.47
CA LYS A 515 199.89 -188.43 33.52
C LYS A 515 200.43 -187.98 32.15
N SER A 516 200.13 -186.77 31.64
CA SER A 516 200.70 -186.25 30.37
C SER A 516 202.15 -185.79 30.59
N GLY A 517 202.44 -185.21 31.76
CA GLY A 517 203.79 -184.98 32.26
C GLY A 517 204.67 -186.25 32.34
N SER A 518 204.08 -187.45 32.22
CA SER A 518 204.77 -188.73 32.19
C SER A 518 204.92 -189.35 30.78
N LEU A 519 204.28 -188.81 29.73
CA LEU A 519 204.24 -189.44 28.40
C LEU A 519 205.02 -188.69 27.31
N GLU A 520 205.00 -187.36 27.22
CA GLU A 520 205.88 -186.68 26.23
C GLU A 520 207.35 -186.60 26.68
N ALA A 521 207.61 -186.80 27.98
CA ALA A 521 208.94 -187.15 28.47
C ALA A 521 209.48 -188.46 27.83
N GLN A 522 208.60 -189.35 27.33
CA GLN A 522 208.96 -190.57 26.61
C GLN A 522 209.03 -190.38 25.08
N LEU A 523 208.36 -189.36 24.52
CA LEU A 523 208.51 -189.02 23.10
C LEU A 523 209.80 -188.23 22.79
N ARG A 524 210.33 -187.50 23.79
CA ARG A 524 211.72 -187.01 23.75
C ARG A 524 212.78 -188.11 23.66
N THR A 525 212.45 -189.36 23.97
CA THR A 525 213.40 -190.49 23.99
C THR A 525 213.28 -191.42 22.79
N ILE A 526 212.13 -191.50 22.09
CA ILE A 526 211.94 -192.46 20.99
C ILE A 526 212.28 -191.87 19.60
N GLN A 527 212.10 -190.57 19.36
CA GLN A 527 212.52 -189.96 18.08
C GLN A 527 214.00 -189.51 18.04
N GLN A 528 214.76 -189.73 19.12
CA GLN A 528 216.23 -189.79 19.06
C GLN A 528 216.77 -191.19 18.70
N GLU A 529 215.94 -192.25 18.71
CA GLU A 529 216.41 -193.63 18.53
C GLU A 529 215.91 -194.33 17.25
N LYS A 530 214.99 -193.73 16.48
CA LYS A 530 214.31 -194.44 15.38
C LYS A 530 214.72 -194.13 13.94
N GLU A 531 215.80 -193.37 13.70
CA GLU A 531 216.53 -193.50 12.44
C GLU A 531 217.99 -193.01 12.55
N GLY A 532 218.91 -193.94 12.33
CA GLY A 532 220.36 -193.71 12.35
C GLY A 532 221.13 -194.82 11.62
N VAL A 533 221.14 -194.76 10.28
CA VAL A 533 222.13 -195.28 9.31
C VAL A 533 221.86 -194.47 8.03
N ALA A 534 222.78 -193.75 7.39
CA ALA A 534 224.22 -193.52 7.65
C ALA A 534 224.56 -192.03 7.50
#